data_AF-A0A9E5P9K0-F1
#
_entry.id   AF-A0A9E5P9K0-F1
#
_cell.length_a   1.000
_cell.length_b   1.000
_cell.length_c   1.000
_cell.angle_alpha   90.00
_cell.angle_beta   90.00
_cell.angle_gamma   90.00
#
_symmetry.space_group_name_H-M   'P 1'
#
loop_
_entity.id
_entity.type
_entity.pdbx_description
1 polymer ?
#
loop_
_entity_poly.entity_id
_entity_poly.type
_entity_poly.pdbx_seq_one_letter_code
_entity_poly.pdbx_strand_id
1 'polypeptide(L)'
;MTDITHETGHQQHPLGIYIWVWILLFVLSFFSYMVDYYHLQGMLRWSLIIIFMLLKAGFIVAIFMHMAWERIALIYAILIPPLCLLVFIGLMAIEGEYTTLSRLASFTQHVFMASPVHH
;
A
#
# COMPACT_ATOMS: atom_id res chain seq x y z
N MET A 1 49.91 39.11 2.19
CA MET A 1 49.91 37.74 2.74
C MET A 1 48.44 37.38 2.90
N THR A 2 47.99 36.40 2.13
CA THR A 2 46.60 36.08 1.79
C THR A 2 45.73 35.78 3.02
N ASP A 3 44.61 36.50 3.13
CA ASP A 3 43.50 36.19 4.01
C ASP A 3 42.85 34.89 3.50
N ILE A 4 43.08 33.79 4.21
CA ILE A 4 42.35 32.53 4.01
C ILE A 4 41.17 32.60 4.97
N THR A 5 40.16 33.40 4.64
CA THR A 5 38.83 33.26 5.25
C THR A 5 38.13 32.13 4.50
N HIS A 6 38.14 30.94 5.09
CA HIS A 6 37.35 29.79 4.66
C HIS A 6 35.85 30.10 4.85
N GLU A 7 35.28 30.88 3.96
CA GLU A 7 33.84 30.97 3.75
C GLU A 7 33.39 29.78 2.90
N THR A 8 32.70 28.83 3.52
CA THR A 8 31.51 28.13 2.97
C THR A 8 31.16 26.96 3.90
N GLY A 9 30.26 27.24 4.83
CA GLY A 9 29.58 26.21 5.62
C GLY A 9 28.83 25.24 4.70
N HIS A 10 29.44 24.11 4.40
CA HIS A 10 28.74 22.98 3.80
C HIS A 10 28.26 22.07 4.93
N GLN A 11 27.03 22.29 5.37
CA GLN A 11 26.20 21.28 6.03
C GLN A 11 25.96 20.14 5.02
N GLN A 12 26.98 19.31 4.83
CA GLN A 12 27.15 18.39 3.70
C GLN A 12 26.49 17.01 3.90
N HIS A 13 25.55 16.90 4.84
CA HIS A 13 24.86 15.66 5.20
C HIS A 13 23.48 15.38 4.54
N PRO A 14 23.23 15.69 3.25
CA PRO A 14 22.11 15.04 2.53
C PRO A 14 22.51 14.08 1.40
N LEU A 15 23.67 14.25 0.76
CA LEU A 15 23.99 13.54 -0.50
C LEU A 15 24.13 12.02 -0.34
N GLY A 16 24.72 11.56 0.76
CA GLY A 16 24.91 10.13 1.02
C GLY A 16 23.58 9.37 1.20
N ILE A 17 22.59 9.99 1.84
CA ILE A 17 21.27 9.38 2.07
C ILE A 17 20.54 9.19 0.74
N TYR A 18 20.56 10.19 -0.15
CA TYR A 18 19.89 10.09 -1.45
C TYR A 18 20.47 8.97 -2.34
N ILE A 19 21.79 8.80 -2.36
CA ILE A 19 22.42 7.70 -3.11
C ILE A 19 22.01 6.34 -2.55
N TRP A 20 21.94 6.20 -1.23
CA TRP A 20 21.53 4.95 -0.59
C TRP A 20 20.05 4.63 -0.87
N VAL A 21 19.16 5.63 -0.80
CA VAL A 21 17.74 5.51 -1.19
C VAL A 21 17.62 5.10 -2.63
N TRP A 22 18.37 5.75 -3.52
CA TRP A 22 18.33 5.48 -4.95
C TRP A 22 18.70 4.02 -5.25
N ILE A 23 19.77 3.51 -4.62
CA ILE A 23 20.16 2.10 -4.73
C ILE A 23 19.06 1.18 -4.17
N LEU A 24 18.49 1.49 -3.00
CA LEU A 24 17.50 0.58 -2.44
C LEU A 24 16.19 0.56 -3.27
N LEU A 25 15.74 1.72 -3.76
CA LEU A 25 14.59 1.79 -4.67
C LEU A 25 14.86 1.07 -5.99
N PHE A 26 16.09 1.12 -6.49
CA PHE A 26 16.50 0.36 -7.67
C PHE A 26 16.42 -1.15 -7.43
N VAL A 27 17.04 -1.64 -6.34
CA VAL A 27 16.99 -3.07 -5.95
C VAL A 27 15.57 -3.54 -5.76
N LEU A 28 14.74 -2.74 -5.07
CA LEU A 28 13.34 -3.07 -4.85
C LEU A 28 12.54 -3.11 -6.15
N SER A 29 12.79 -2.18 -7.08
CA SER A 29 12.16 -2.17 -8.40
C SER A 29 12.59 -3.38 -9.23
N PHE A 30 13.85 -3.77 -9.14
CA PHE A 30 14.37 -4.99 -9.77
C PHE A 30 13.72 -6.26 -9.20
N PHE A 31 13.60 -6.35 -7.87
CA PHE A 31 12.95 -7.48 -7.22
C PHE A 31 11.45 -7.53 -7.56
N SER A 32 10.78 -6.38 -7.63
CA SER A 32 9.40 -6.26 -8.11
C SER A 32 9.24 -6.77 -9.55
N TYR A 33 10.21 -6.46 -10.42
CA TYR A 33 10.20 -6.88 -11.82
C TYR A 33 10.45 -8.38 -11.96
N MET A 34 11.43 -8.93 -11.23
CA MET A 34 11.68 -10.39 -11.21
C MET A 34 10.43 -11.14 -10.76
N VAL A 35 9.76 -10.64 -9.73
CA VAL A 35 8.56 -11.28 -9.23
C VAL A 35 7.40 -11.24 -10.22
N ASP A 36 7.21 -10.14 -10.95
CA ASP A 36 6.23 -10.08 -12.04
C ASP A 36 6.61 -11.05 -13.18
N TYR A 37 7.91 -11.23 -13.44
CA TYR A 37 8.42 -12.17 -14.46
C TYR A 37 8.10 -13.64 -14.16
N TYR A 38 7.99 -14.02 -12.87
CA TYR A 38 7.62 -15.38 -12.49
C TYR A 38 6.15 -15.73 -12.78
N HIS A 39 5.36 -14.81 -13.36
CA HIS A 39 4.02 -15.06 -13.90
C HIS A 39 3.13 -15.99 -13.05
N LEU A 40 3.18 -15.81 -11.73
CA LEU A 40 2.39 -16.62 -10.81
C LEU A 40 0.90 -16.36 -11.08
N GLN A 41 0.16 -17.39 -11.50
CA GLN A 41 -1.27 -17.28 -11.80
C GLN A 41 -2.11 -17.29 -10.50
N GLY A 42 -3.21 -16.52 -10.49
CA GLY A 42 -4.18 -16.49 -9.39
C GLY A 42 -3.95 -15.37 -8.35
N MET A 43 -4.36 -15.62 -7.10
CA MET A 43 -4.31 -14.68 -5.98
C MET A 43 -2.88 -14.24 -5.60
N LEU A 44 -1.88 -15.06 -5.90
CA LEU A 44 -0.47 -14.74 -5.66
C LEU A 44 -0.07 -13.45 -6.38
N ARG A 45 -0.52 -13.26 -7.63
CA ARG A 45 -0.23 -12.05 -8.42
C ARG A 45 -0.72 -10.77 -7.75
N TRP A 46 -1.95 -10.80 -7.22
CA TRP A 46 -2.58 -9.67 -6.54
C TRP A 46 -1.88 -9.32 -5.23
N SER A 47 -1.63 -10.31 -4.38
CA SER A 47 -0.95 -10.10 -3.09
C SER A 47 0.43 -9.47 -3.26
N LEU A 48 1.12 -9.88 -4.32
CA LEU A 48 2.51 -9.57 -4.56
C LEU A 48 2.68 -8.19 -5.17
N ILE A 49 1.81 -7.81 -6.12
CA ILE A 49 1.71 -6.42 -6.62
C ILE A 49 1.46 -5.47 -5.44
N ILE A 50 0.49 -5.78 -4.57
CA ILE A 50 0.17 -4.94 -3.40
C ILE A 50 1.35 -4.85 -2.44
N ILE A 51 2.04 -5.96 -2.15
CA ILE A 51 3.24 -6.00 -1.31
C ILE A 51 4.34 -5.11 -1.89
N PHE A 52 4.63 -5.20 -3.19
CA PHE A 52 5.65 -4.34 -3.82
C PHE A 52 5.24 -2.87 -3.85
N MET A 53 3.96 -2.58 -4.05
CA MET A 53 3.42 -1.23 -3.99
C MET A 53 3.59 -0.62 -2.59
N LEU A 54 3.27 -1.39 -1.54
CA LEU A 54 3.43 -0.99 -0.15
C LEU A 54 4.90 -0.89 0.26
N LEU A 55 5.76 -1.84 -0.13
CA LEU A 55 7.18 -1.78 0.21
C LEU A 55 7.81 -0.52 -0.39
N LYS A 56 7.58 -0.22 -1.67
CA LYS A 56 8.23 0.94 -2.29
C LYS A 56 7.68 2.26 -1.75
N ALA A 57 6.36 2.35 -1.53
CA ALA A 57 5.75 3.54 -0.96
C ALA A 57 6.16 3.73 0.51
N GLY A 58 6.19 2.66 1.28
CA GLY A 58 6.66 2.62 2.67
C GLY A 58 8.14 2.98 2.78
N PHE A 59 8.98 2.57 1.83
CA PHE A 59 10.40 2.93 1.82
C PHE A 59 10.62 4.41 1.48
N ILE A 60 9.86 4.95 0.52
CA ILE A 60 9.87 6.38 0.21
C ILE A 60 9.41 7.18 1.43
N VAL A 61 8.32 6.77 2.09
CA VAL A 61 7.84 7.38 3.33
C VAL A 61 8.88 7.26 4.45
N ALA A 62 9.43 6.07 4.68
CA ALA A 62 10.40 5.86 5.75
C ALA A 62 11.66 6.70 5.58
N ILE A 63 12.11 7.02 4.36
CA ILE A 63 13.32 7.84 4.19
C ILE A 63 13.03 9.33 3.94
N PHE A 64 12.11 9.67 3.04
CA PHE A 64 11.77 11.08 2.82
C PHE A 64 11.12 11.70 4.05
N MET A 65 10.38 10.89 4.82
CA MET A 65 9.62 11.39 5.95
C MET A 65 10.34 11.24 7.30
N HIS A 66 11.27 10.28 7.47
CA HIS A 66 12.16 10.26 8.64
C HIS A 66 13.14 11.45 8.66
N MET A 67 13.51 12.02 7.51
CA MET A 67 14.30 13.26 7.43
C MET A 67 13.48 14.52 7.79
N ALA A 68 12.16 14.44 7.87
CA ALA A 68 11.25 15.58 8.03
C ALA A 68 10.62 15.65 9.45
N TRP A 69 11.44 15.54 10.49
CA TRP A 69 11.05 15.52 11.93
C TRP A 69 10.46 16.85 12.47
N GLU A 70 9.80 17.64 11.62
CA GLU A 70 9.01 18.83 12.00
C GLU A 70 7.55 18.82 11.45
N ARG A 71 7.16 17.87 10.58
CA ARG A 71 5.84 17.92 9.88
C ARG A 71 5.06 16.60 9.86
N ILE A 72 4.76 16.05 11.04
CA ILE A 72 3.86 14.89 11.23
C ILE A 72 2.47 15.12 10.57
N ALA A 73 2.01 16.37 10.44
CA ALA A 73 0.74 16.68 9.76
C ALA A 73 0.72 16.33 8.26
N LEU A 74 1.84 16.49 7.54
CA LEU A 74 1.94 16.13 6.12
C LEU A 74 1.92 14.61 5.92
N ILE A 75 2.43 13.86 6.91
CA ILE A 75 2.39 12.40 6.94
C ILE A 75 0.95 11.91 6.96
N TYR A 76 0.18 12.41 7.94
CA TYR A 76 -1.23 12.06 8.07
C TYR A 76 -2.04 12.49 6.85
N ALA A 77 -1.77 13.65 6.25
CA ALA A 77 -2.48 14.09 5.05
C ALA A 77 -2.32 13.15 3.84
N ILE A 78 -1.17 12.49 3.68
CA ILE A 78 -0.90 11.55 2.58
C ILE A 78 -1.28 10.11 2.93
N LEU A 79 -1.15 9.71 4.20
CA LEU A 79 -1.40 8.33 4.65
C LEU A 79 -2.88 8.07 4.99
N ILE A 80 -3.61 9.10 5.44
CA ILE A 80 -5.05 8.99 5.77
C ILE A 80 -5.90 8.64 4.54
N PRO A 81 -5.74 9.26 3.34
CA PRO A 81 -6.56 8.93 2.19
C PRO A 81 -6.46 7.45 1.75
N PRO A 82 -5.26 6.85 1.60
CA PRO A 82 -5.13 5.41 1.33
C PRO A 82 -5.70 4.53 2.44
N LEU A 83 -5.50 4.89 3.70
CA LEU A 83 -6.01 4.11 4.84
C LEU A 83 -7.55 4.12 4.87
N CYS A 84 -8.16 5.27 4.62
CA CYS A 84 -9.61 5.42 4.56
C CYS A 84 -10.22 4.56 3.45
N LEU A 85 -9.58 4.55 2.27
CA LEU A 85 -9.97 3.66 1.17
C LEU A 85 -9.83 2.18 1.53
N LEU A 86 -8.77 1.78 2.22
CA LEU A 86 -8.56 0.39 2.63
C LEU A 86 -9.65 -0.07 3.61
N VAL A 87 -10.01 0.78 4.58
CA VAL A 87 -11.13 0.52 5.49
C VAL A 87 -12.45 0.44 4.74
N PHE A 88 -12.71 1.35 3.80
CA PHE A 88 -13.92 1.34 2.98
C PHE A 88 -14.05 0.06 2.14
N ILE A 89 -12.96 -0.36 1.49
CA ILE A 89 -12.93 -1.62 0.73
C ILE A 89 -13.20 -2.82 1.66
N GLY A 90 -12.62 -2.83 2.88
CA GLY A 90 -12.84 -3.88 3.87
C GLY A 90 -14.30 -3.97 4.32
N LEU A 91 -14.93 -2.83 4.62
CA LEU A 91 -16.37 -2.78 4.95
C LEU A 91 -17.25 -3.26 3.79
N MET A 92 -16.93 -2.86 2.57
CA MET A 92 -17.69 -3.25 1.38
C MET A 92 -17.54 -4.75 1.07
N ALA A 93 -16.38 -5.35 1.34
CA ALA A 93 -16.18 -6.79 1.22
C ALA A 93 -17.06 -7.57 2.21
N ILE A 94 -17.12 -7.13 3.47
CA ILE A 94 -17.95 -7.73 4.51
C ILE A 94 -19.45 -7.64 4.16
N GLU A 95 -19.93 -6.46 3.76
CA GLU A 95 -21.31 -6.25 3.30
C GLU A 95 -21.66 -7.11 2.06
N GLY A 96 -20.69 -7.32 1.16
CA GLY A 96 -20.84 -8.20 0.00
C GLY A 96 -21.13 -9.65 0.39
N GLU A 97 -20.45 -10.17 1.42
CA GLU A 97 -20.71 -11.51 1.95
C GLU A 97 -22.09 -11.62 2.60
N TYR A 98 -22.49 -10.64 3.42
CA TYR A 98 -23.83 -10.59 4.04
C TYR A 98 -24.96 -10.52 3.01
N THR A 99 -24.77 -9.75 1.94
CA THR A 99 -25.73 -9.66 0.83
C THR A 99 -25.85 -11.00 0.09
N THR A 100 -24.74 -11.73 -0.06
CA THR A 100 -24.74 -13.03 -0.74
C THR A 100 -25.46 -14.10 0.10
N LEU A 101 -25.19 -14.14 1.41
CA LEU A 101 -25.85 -15.05 2.36
C LEU A 101 -27.35 -14.80 2.49
N SER A 102 -27.76 -13.54 2.63
CA SER A 102 -29.18 -13.16 2.74
C SER A 102 -29.97 -13.47 1.47
N ARG A 103 -29.37 -13.30 0.29
CA ARG A 103 -29.96 -13.74 -0.98
C ARG A 103 -30.14 -15.25 -1.02
N LEU A 104 -29.13 -16.01 -0.61
CA LEU A 104 -29.20 -17.47 -0.58
C LEU A 104 -30.33 -17.95 0.36
N ALA A 105 -30.39 -17.39 1.58
CA ALA A 105 -31.44 -17.69 2.55
C ALA A 105 -32.83 -17.34 2.01
N SER A 106 -32.97 -16.20 1.32
CA SER A 106 -34.22 -15.77 0.70
C SER A 106 -34.64 -16.71 -0.45
N PHE A 107 -33.71 -17.15 -1.28
CA PHE A 107 -33.96 -18.13 -2.35
C PHE A 107 -34.37 -19.50 -1.78
N THR A 108 -33.68 -19.99 -0.74
CA THR A 108 -34.03 -21.26 -0.08
C THR A 108 -35.41 -21.19 0.57
N GLN A 109 -35.75 -20.08 1.25
CA GLN A 109 -37.06 -19.89 1.86
C GLN A 109 -38.18 -19.81 0.82
N HIS A 110 -37.95 -19.12 -0.31
CA HIS A 110 -38.94 -19.03 -1.39
C HIS A 110 -39.18 -20.39 -2.07
N VAL A 111 -38.14 -21.22 -2.25
CA VAL A 111 -38.30 -22.60 -2.77
C VAL A 111 -39.09 -23.48 -1.80
N PHE A 112 -38.87 -23.35 -0.48
CA PHE A 112 -39.63 -24.10 0.53
C PHE A 112 -41.11 -23.68 0.52
N MET A 113 -41.40 -22.37 0.52
CA MET A 113 -42.78 -21.87 0.51
C MET A 113 -43.53 -22.10 -0.82
N ALA A 114 -42.82 -22.21 -1.95
CA ALA A 114 -43.40 -22.49 -3.26
C ALA A 114 -43.66 -23.98 -3.56
N SER A 115 -43.24 -24.89 -2.68
CA SER A 115 -43.72 -26.27 -2.69
C SER A 115 -45.01 -26.34 -1.89
N PRO A 116 -46.20 -26.32 -2.50
CA PRO A 116 -47.37 -26.82 -1.80
C PRO A 116 -47.04 -28.25 -1.38
N VAL A 117 -47.12 -28.52 -0.08
CA VAL A 117 -47.26 -29.90 0.40
C VAL A 117 -48.57 -30.41 -0.21
N HIS A 118 -48.46 -30.97 -1.41
CA HIS A 118 -49.48 -31.86 -1.96
C HIS A 118 -49.28 -33.19 -1.25
N HIS A 119 -49.95 -33.31 -0.09
CA HIS A 119 -50.53 -34.59 0.30
C HIS A 119 -51.50 -35.05 -0.78
#